data_AF-A0AAD5WIE4-F1
#
_entry.id   AF-A0AAD5WIE4-F1
#
_cell.length_a   1.000
_cell.length_b   1.000
_cell.length_c   1.000
_cell.angle_alpha   90.00
_cell.angle_beta   90.00
_cell.angle_gamma   90.00
#
_symmetry.space_group_name_H-M   'P 1'
#
loop_
_entity.id
_entity.type
_entity.pdbx_description
1 polymer ?
#
loop_
_entity_poly.entity_id
_entity_poly.type
_entity_poly.pdbx_seq_one_letter_code
_entity_poly.pdbx_strand_id
1 'polypeptide(L)'
;MLCSHWLRRVQNGLQSFGQRSTLEMISLNVKYPSQPMRPFLTIGLVSLLAIAFTKITEEKKQLKLLIAFLYQLLELYAIPNWIVHDAADCALNEISKAFSQSVSEFLYDHGTYLIHQIALAAQSRTEHDHAPIVFSALLDRVDNQEMFHHVRYIVEDLLQALDRHMQEYCILILRSMLSFVSAVGRWFSELKPLEEKEPEKDDGELLTEEQAIVEVQKKPPPLPITSVENVLLRTTHLLSSSHLPIRILVLKILREGGLPISSIGFLSKWVLRNFDDSLLPTIYRNWEVLIHRFNDQELEVRQECVKVVAQMVKVSKTFVYRRIRYQLWPSIEKWMRSQSTRNCSPVSSTYKYQLLVLESFADIWIGIDASPDDVELLLAVLRLYCRDSINTQLRLSAEKAIGRLKGFLEERK
;
A
#
# COMPACT_ATOMS: atom_id res chain seq x y z
N MET A 1 -13.80 -35.45 -6.59
CA MET A 1 -13.01 -34.68 -7.57
C MET A 1 -12.38 -33.40 -6.99
N LEU A 2 -13.05 -32.67 -6.10
CA LEU A 2 -12.51 -31.47 -5.42
C LEU A 2 -11.19 -31.73 -4.66
N CYS A 3 -11.16 -32.78 -3.83
CA CYS A 3 -9.98 -33.09 -3.01
C CYS A 3 -8.75 -33.49 -3.84
N SER A 4 -8.94 -34.19 -4.96
CA SER A 4 -7.85 -34.62 -5.86
C SER A 4 -7.26 -33.48 -6.70
N HIS A 5 -8.07 -32.50 -7.07
CA HIS A 5 -7.62 -31.33 -7.84
C HIS A 5 -6.92 -30.30 -6.93
N TRP A 6 -7.39 -30.17 -5.69
CA TRP A 6 -6.74 -29.36 -4.64
C TRP A 6 -5.41 -30.00 -4.18
N LEU A 7 -5.37 -31.32 -3.93
CA LEU A 7 -4.11 -32.03 -3.62
C LEU A 7 -3.05 -31.88 -4.71
N ARG A 8 -3.44 -31.92 -6.00
CA ARG A 8 -2.52 -31.64 -7.11
C ARG A 8 -2.04 -30.19 -7.15
N ARG A 9 -2.91 -29.22 -6.86
CA ARG A 9 -2.52 -27.80 -6.76
C ARG A 9 -1.62 -27.51 -5.56
N VAL A 10 -1.87 -28.14 -4.41
CA VAL A 10 -1.01 -28.07 -3.22
C VAL A 10 0.37 -28.69 -3.49
N GLN A 11 0.40 -29.88 -4.14
CA GLN A 11 1.67 -30.52 -4.56
C GLN A 11 2.46 -29.68 -5.56
N ASN A 12 1.80 -29.05 -6.54
CA ASN A 12 2.46 -28.19 -7.52
C ASN A 12 2.83 -26.80 -6.92
N GLY A 13 2.01 -26.29 -6.01
CA GLY A 13 2.22 -25.04 -5.28
C GLY A 13 3.47 -25.09 -4.41
N LEU A 14 3.69 -26.21 -3.71
CA LEU A 14 4.90 -26.47 -2.90
C LEU A 14 6.21 -26.38 -3.71
N GLN A 15 6.20 -26.67 -5.02
CA GLN A 15 7.38 -26.54 -5.88
C GLN A 15 7.59 -25.10 -6.39
N SER A 16 6.51 -24.35 -6.62
CA SER A 16 6.58 -22.93 -7.03
C SER A 16 6.83 -21.94 -5.87
N PHE A 17 6.60 -22.38 -4.63
CA PHE A 17 6.71 -21.54 -3.43
C PHE A 17 8.16 -21.16 -3.07
N GLY A 18 9.14 -21.86 -3.64
CA GLY A 18 10.56 -21.54 -3.49
C GLY A 18 10.98 -20.18 -4.06
N GLN A 19 10.12 -19.50 -4.81
CA GLN A 19 10.44 -18.20 -5.44
C GLN A 19 9.46 -17.05 -5.12
N ARG A 20 8.29 -17.30 -4.50
CA ARG A 20 7.31 -16.25 -4.15
C ARG A 20 7.30 -15.81 -2.69
N SER A 21 8.12 -16.43 -1.84
CA SER A 21 8.13 -16.24 -0.38
C SER A 21 9.29 -15.37 0.12
N THR A 22 9.36 -14.10 -0.30
CA THR A 22 10.32 -13.15 0.31
C THR A 22 9.76 -11.73 0.56
N LEU A 23 8.56 -11.40 0.08
CA LEU A 23 7.99 -10.05 0.25
C LEU A 23 6.83 -9.97 1.27
N GLU A 24 6.24 -11.10 1.67
CA GLU A 24 5.19 -11.16 2.70
C GLU A 24 5.69 -11.51 4.10
N MET A 25 6.97 -11.87 4.24
CA MET A 25 7.60 -12.24 5.52
C MET A 25 8.21 -11.02 6.24
N ILE A 26 7.44 -9.95 6.37
CA ILE A 26 7.43 -9.23 7.65
C ILE A 26 6.16 -9.70 8.33
N SER A 27 6.25 -10.91 8.88
CA SER A 27 5.35 -11.41 9.90
C SER A 27 5.43 -10.43 11.08
N LEU A 28 4.61 -9.37 11.02
CA LEU A 28 4.16 -8.67 12.20
C LEU A 28 3.41 -9.73 12.98
N ASN A 29 4.11 -10.32 13.95
CA ASN A 29 3.66 -11.38 14.83
C ASN A 29 2.62 -10.79 15.78
N VAL A 30 1.50 -10.32 15.22
CA VAL A 30 0.27 -10.04 15.94
C VAL A 30 -0.16 -11.41 16.43
N LYS A 31 -0.17 -11.59 17.76
CA LYS A 31 -0.77 -12.78 18.36
C LYS A 31 -2.24 -12.77 17.96
N TYR A 32 -2.58 -13.60 16.97
CA TYR A 32 -3.95 -14.02 16.79
C TYR A 32 -4.36 -14.72 18.07
N PRO A 33 -5.48 -14.38 18.73
CA PRO A 33 -6.03 -15.23 19.78
C PRO A 33 -6.29 -16.59 19.14
N SER A 34 -5.39 -17.53 19.45
CA SER A 34 -5.37 -18.86 18.90
C SER A 34 -6.58 -19.63 19.43
N GLN A 35 -7.69 -19.57 18.72
CA GLN A 35 -8.63 -20.68 18.78
C GLN A 35 -7.92 -21.92 18.20
N PRO A 36 -8.10 -23.12 18.78
CA PRO A 36 -7.48 -24.34 18.28
C PRO A 36 -8.10 -24.70 16.91
N MET A 37 -7.60 -24.11 15.83
CA MET A 37 -8.07 -24.35 14.47
C MET A 37 -7.70 -25.78 14.05
N ARG A 38 -8.72 -26.58 13.74
CA ARG A 38 -8.58 -27.82 12.98
C ARG A 38 -8.80 -27.50 11.50
N PRO A 39 -7.74 -27.20 10.71
CA PRO A 39 -7.86 -26.67 9.35
C PRO A 39 -8.68 -27.56 8.41
N PHE A 40 -8.63 -28.88 8.60
CA PHE A 40 -9.40 -29.84 7.81
C PHE A 40 -10.92 -29.74 8.01
N LEU A 41 -11.37 -29.38 9.21
CA LEU A 41 -12.81 -29.23 9.50
C LEU A 41 -13.36 -27.95 8.87
N THR A 42 -12.60 -26.85 8.94
CA THR A 42 -12.98 -25.56 8.37
C THR A 42 -13.07 -25.64 6.84
N ILE A 43 -12.09 -26.29 6.20
CA ILE A 43 -12.08 -26.51 4.74
C ILE A 43 -13.26 -27.40 4.31
N GLY A 44 -13.54 -28.46 5.07
CA GLY A 44 -14.68 -29.34 4.83
C GLY A 44 -16.02 -28.61 4.95
N LEU A 45 -16.19 -27.80 5.99
CA LEU A 45 -17.42 -27.04 6.26
C LEU A 45 -17.66 -25.91 5.25
N VAL A 46 -16.60 -25.18 4.86
CA VAL A 46 -16.71 -24.11 3.84
C VAL A 46 -17.08 -24.71 2.48
N SER A 47 -16.51 -25.86 2.12
CA SER A 47 -16.85 -26.57 0.88
C SER A 47 -18.28 -27.14 0.91
N LEU A 48 -18.73 -27.67 2.06
CA LEU A 48 -20.09 -28.18 2.24
C LEU A 48 -21.15 -27.07 2.23
N LEU A 49 -20.84 -25.92 2.84
CA LEU A 49 -21.71 -24.74 2.83
C LEU A 49 -21.84 -24.18 1.42
N ALA A 50 -20.73 -24.02 0.68
CA ALA A 50 -20.76 -23.59 -0.72
C ALA A 50 -21.67 -24.48 -1.60
N ILE A 51 -21.62 -25.81 -1.40
CA ILE A 51 -22.50 -26.76 -2.09
C ILE A 51 -23.97 -26.63 -1.61
N ALA A 52 -24.20 -26.44 -0.32
CA ALA A 52 -25.54 -26.26 0.23
C ALA A 52 -26.22 -24.96 -0.26
N PHE A 53 -25.45 -23.89 -0.48
CA PHE A 53 -25.96 -22.60 -0.99
C PHE A 53 -26.52 -22.70 -2.41
N THR A 54 -25.98 -23.59 -3.25
CA THR A 54 -26.49 -23.81 -4.62
C THR A 54 -27.87 -24.48 -4.67
N LYS A 55 -28.40 -24.94 -3.52
CA LYS A 55 -29.67 -25.69 -3.42
C LYS A 55 -30.79 -24.97 -2.67
N ILE A 56 -30.59 -23.73 -2.20
CA ILE A 56 -31.61 -23.00 -1.46
C ILE A 56 -32.49 -22.21 -2.45
N THR A 57 -33.80 -22.46 -2.41
CA THR A 57 -34.82 -21.92 -3.32
C THR A 57 -35.55 -20.66 -2.81
N GLU A 58 -35.25 -20.17 -1.60
CA GLU A 58 -35.87 -18.95 -1.03
C GLU A 58 -34.91 -17.74 -1.04
N GLU A 59 -35.14 -16.77 -1.93
CA GLU A 59 -34.25 -15.62 -2.19
C GLU A 59 -33.87 -14.80 -0.94
N LYS A 60 -34.82 -14.52 -0.04
CA LYS A 60 -34.58 -13.66 1.15
C LYS A 60 -33.74 -14.33 2.25
N LYS A 61 -33.91 -15.64 2.49
CA LYS A 61 -33.09 -16.38 3.47
C LYS A 61 -31.73 -16.72 2.89
N GLN A 62 -31.67 -16.98 1.58
CA GLN A 62 -30.44 -17.20 0.84
C GLN A 62 -29.52 -15.98 0.95
N LEU A 63 -30.02 -14.75 0.76
CA LEU A 63 -29.21 -13.54 0.89
C LEU A 63 -28.60 -13.37 2.29
N LYS A 64 -29.38 -13.54 3.36
CA LYS A 64 -28.87 -13.40 4.75
C LYS A 64 -27.78 -14.42 5.08
N LEU A 65 -28.01 -15.68 4.71
CA LEU A 65 -27.04 -16.75 4.94
C LEU A 65 -25.80 -16.54 4.07
N LEU A 66 -25.96 -16.05 2.84
CA LEU A 66 -24.87 -15.74 1.93
C LEU A 66 -23.98 -14.63 2.47
N ILE A 67 -24.55 -13.53 2.97
CA ILE A 67 -23.76 -12.43 3.54
C ILE A 67 -23.00 -12.90 4.80
N ALA A 68 -23.65 -13.65 5.69
CA ALA A 68 -22.99 -14.21 6.88
C ALA A 68 -21.85 -15.17 6.51
N PHE A 69 -22.07 -16.00 5.48
CA PHE A 69 -21.03 -16.87 4.95
C PHE A 69 -19.88 -16.10 4.30
N LEU A 70 -20.17 -15.07 3.51
CA LEU A 70 -19.16 -14.21 2.89
C LEU A 70 -18.33 -13.47 3.92
N TYR A 71 -18.94 -12.99 5.00
CA TYR A 71 -18.23 -12.39 6.13
C TYR A 71 -17.21 -13.38 6.71
N GLN A 72 -17.65 -14.61 7.01
CA GLN A 72 -16.76 -15.65 7.55
C GLN A 72 -15.67 -16.06 6.56
N LEU A 73 -16.00 -16.14 5.27
CA LEU A 73 -15.06 -16.53 4.22
C LEU A 73 -13.96 -15.49 4.04
N LEU A 74 -14.32 -14.20 4.06
CA LEU A 74 -13.37 -13.09 3.98
C LEU A 74 -12.53 -12.95 5.26
N GLU A 75 -13.12 -13.25 6.43
CA GLU A 75 -12.36 -13.36 7.68
C GLU A 75 -11.29 -14.46 7.57
N LEU A 76 -11.66 -15.65 7.08
CA LEU A 76 -10.74 -16.76 6.87
C LEU A 76 -9.66 -16.45 5.83
N TYR A 77 -10.03 -15.74 4.77
CA TYR A 77 -9.11 -15.31 3.72
C TYR A 77 -7.98 -14.46 4.30
N ALA A 78 -8.28 -13.57 5.23
CA ALA A 78 -7.29 -12.67 5.79
C ALA A 78 -6.38 -13.28 6.87
N ILE A 79 -6.57 -14.56 7.21
CA ILE A 79 -5.69 -15.28 8.14
C ILE A 79 -4.34 -15.54 7.45
N PRO A 80 -3.20 -15.33 8.13
CA PRO A 80 -1.86 -15.46 7.53
C PRO A 80 -1.46 -16.92 7.23
N ASN A 81 -2.33 -17.89 7.51
CA ASN A 81 -2.09 -19.28 7.17
C ASN A 81 -2.39 -19.49 5.69
N TRP A 82 -1.34 -19.66 4.88
CA TRP A 82 -1.44 -19.80 3.42
C TRP A 82 -2.40 -20.92 2.98
N ILE A 83 -2.54 -22.01 3.75
CA ILE A 83 -3.46 -23.12 3.42
C ILE A 83 -4.90 -22.65 3.55
N VAL A 84 -5.21 -21.92 4.62
CA VAL A 84 -6.56 -21.40 4.89
C VAL A 84 -6.91 -20.31 3.89
N HIS A 85 -5.95 -19.43 3.58
CA HIS A 85 -6.09 -18.40 2.55
C HIS A 85 -6.37 -19.00 1.17
N ASP A 86 -5.57 -19.97 0.71
CA ASP A 86 -5.75 -20.63 -0.59
C ASP A 86 -7.08 -21.40 -0.67
N ALA A 87 -7.49 -22.05 0.43
CA ALA A 87 -8.77 -22.73 0.49
C ALA A 87 -9.96 -21.76 0.43
N ALA A 88 -9.88 -20.62 1.14
CA ALA A 88 -10.90 -19.57 1.10
C ALA A 88 -10.99 -18.94 -0.31
N ASP A 89 -9.85 -18.68 -0.94
CA ASP A 89 -9.76 -18.20 -2.31
C ASP A 89 -10.39 -19.17 -3.32
N CYS A 90 -10.08 -20.46 -3.20
CA CYS A 90 -10.70 -21.50 -4.01
C CYS A 90 -12.21 -21.56 -3.81
N ALA A 91 -12.70 -21.49 -2.57
CA ALA A 91 -14.12 -21.52 -2.27
C ALA A 91 -14.86 -20.30 -2.86
N LEU A 92 -14.27 -19.11 -2.76
CA LEU A 92 -14.85 -17.90 -3.34
C LEU A 92 -14.92 -17.99 -4.87
N ASN A 93 -13.87 -18.52 -5.51
CA ASN A 93 -13.84 -18.73 -6.96
C ASN A 93 -14.93 -19.72 -7.43
N GLU A 94 -15.16 -20.82 -6.69
CA GLU A 94 -16.19 -21.80 -7.05
C GLU A 94 -17.60 -21.25 -6.85
N ILE A 95 -17.85 -20.45 -5.82
CA ILE A 95 -19.14 -19.78 -5.62
C ILE A 95 -19.39 -18.77 -6.73
N SER A 96 -18.39 -17.94 -7.05
CA SER A 96 -18.47 -16.98 -8.14
C SER A 96 -18.84 -17.65 -9.47
N LYS A 97 -18.21 -18.80 -9.77
CA LYS A 97 -18.55 -19.61 -10.97
C LYS A 97 -19.97 -20.15 -10.93
N ALA A 98 -20.46 -20.58 -9.76
CA ALA A 98 -21.84 -21.05 -9.62
C ALA A 98 -22.87 -19.95 -9.93
N PHE A 99 -22.55 -18.69 -9.62
CA PHE A 99 -23.35 -17.53 -9.99
C PHE A 99 -23.05 -16.98 -11.40
N SER A 100 -22.17 -17.63 -12.18
CA SER A 100 -21.74 -17.19 -13.52
C SER A 100 -21.17 -15.77 -13.57
N GLN A 101 -20.59 -15.31 -12.46
CA GLN A 101 -19.98 -13.97 -12.32
C GLN A 101 -18.49 -14.09 -12.06
N SER A 102 -17.74 -13.01 -12.33
CA SER A 102 -16.37 -12.87 -11.82
C SER A 102 -16.37 -12.61 -10.31
N VAL A 103 -15.26 -12.91 -9.63
CA VAL A 103 -15.16 -12.73 -8.16
C VAL A 103 -15.40 -11.27 -7.77
N SER A 104 -14.91 -10.32 -8.57
CA SER A 104 -15.11 -8.88 -8.33
C SER A 104 -16.59 -8.48 -8.49
N GLU A 105 -17.28 -8.94 -9.54
CA GLU A 105 -18.70 -8.64 -9.75
C GLU A 105 -19.57 -9.26 -8.65
N PHE A 106 -19.32 -10.52 -8.32
CA PHE A 106 -20.04 -11.23 -7.25
C PHE A 106 -19.86 -10.55 -5.89
N LEU A 107 -18.64 -10.11 -5.57
CA LEU A 107 -18.37 -9.34 -4.35
C LEU A 107 -18.94 -7.92 -4.41
N TYR A 108 -19.12 -7.33 -5.59
CA TYR A 108 -19.77 -6.02 -5.70
C TYR A 108 -21.26 -6.12 -5.40
N ASP A 109 -21.97 -7.06 -6.04
CA ASP A 109 -23.42 -7.24 -5.91
C ASP A 109 -23.84 -7.50 -4.46
N HIS A 110 -23.09 -8.36 -3.76
CA HIS A 110 -23.37 -8.75 -2.38
C HIS A 110 -22.60 -7.91 -1.35
N GLY A 111 -21.55 -7.21 -1.79
CA GLY A 111 -20.66 -6.42 -0.94
C GLY A 111 -21.32 -5.19 -0.33
N THR A 112 -22.31 -4.61 -1.01
CA THR A 112 -23.08 -3.46 -0.48
C THR A 112 -23.77 -3.81 0.84
N TYR A 113 -24.39 -4.99 0.92
CA TYR A 113 -25.00 -5.50 2.15
C TYR A 113 -23.96 -5.92 3.19
N LEU A 114 -22.83 -6.48 2.74
CA LEU A 114 -21.73 -6.86 3.60
C LEU A 114 -21.10 -5.64 4.28
N ILE A 115 -20.93 -4.52 3.57
CA ILE A 115 -20.38 -3.28 4.14
C ILE A 115 -21.23 -2.78 5.31
N HIS A 116 -22.56 -2.86 5.20
CA HIS A 116 -23.43 -2.50 6.31
C HIS A 116 -23.18 -3.38 7.55
N GLN A 117 -23.03 -4.70 7.36
CA GLN A 117 -22.69 -5.61 8.46
C GLN A 117 -21.31 -5.32 9.04
N ILE A 118 -20.31 -5.05 8.20
CA ILE A 118 -18.95 -4.71 8.65
C ILE A 118 -18.98 -3.39 9.44
N ALA A 119 -19.75 -2.39 9.01
CA ALA A 119 -19.87 -1.12 9.72
C ALA A 119 -20.46 -1.31 11.12
N LEU A 120 -21.55 -2.08 11.25
CA LEU A 120 -22.15 -2.43 12.54
C LEU A 120 -21.16 -3.22 13.42
N ALA A 121 -20.46 -4.19 12.84
CA ALA A 121 -19.46 -5.01 13.51
C ALA A 121 -18.28 -4.16 14.04
N ALA A 122 -17.80 -3.20 13.25
CA ALA A 122 -16.74 -2.28 13.64
C ALA A 122 -17.15 -1.37 14.81
N GLN A 123 -18.43 -1.01 14.91
CA GLN A 123 -18.94 -0.20 16.02
C GLN A 123 -19.12 -1.00 17.32
N SER A 124 -19.50 -2.29 17.22
CA SER A 124 -19.82 -3.14 18.38
C SER A 124 -18.61 -3.46 19.28
N ARG A 125 -17.38 -3.56 18.75
CA ARG A 125 -16.09 -3.72 19.50
C ARG A 125 -15.98 -4.89 20.49
N THR A 126 -17.05 -5.63 20.76
CA THR A 126 -17.08 -6.73 21.73
C THR A 126 -17.32 -8.09 21.09
N GLU A 127 -17.92 -8.12 19.90
CA GLU A 127 -18.27 -9.37 19.19
C GLU A 127 -17.49 -9.59 17.88
N HIS A 128 -16.90 -8.53 17.30
CA HIS A 128 -16.30 -8.59 15.96
C HIS A 128 -15.01 -7.76 15.83
N ASP A 129 -13.97 -8.14 16.57
CA ASP A 129 -12.65 -7.47 16.54
C ASP A 129 -12.01 -7.49 15.13
N HIS A 130 -12.39 -8.44 14.28
CA HIS A 130 -11.84 -8.60 12.93
C HIS A 130 -12.58 -7.81 11.83
N ALA A 131 -13.59 -6.99 12.14
CA ALA A 131 -14.33 -6.24 11.12
C ALA A 131 -13.43 -5.41 10.16
N PRO A 132 -12.37 -4.71 10.61
CA PRO A 132 -11.47 -4.00 9.70
C PRO A 132 -10.69 -4.94 8.75
N ILE A 133 -10.45 -6.18 9.17
CA ILE A 133 -9.77 -7.18 8.35
C ILE A 133 -10.71 -7.72 7.26
N VAL A 134 -11.97 -7.98 7.60
CA VAL A 134 -12.97 -8.36 6.60
C VAL A 134 -13.15 -7.24 5.58
N PHE A 135 -13.14 -5.98 6.05
CA PHE A 135 -13.15 -4.81 5.19
C PHE A 135 -11.96 -4.77 4.24
N SER A 136 -10.74 -5.02 4.72
CA SER A 136 -9.54 -5.03 3.87
C SER A 136 -9.62 -6.12 2.80
N ALA A 137 -10.04 -7.33 3.18
CA ALA A 137 -10.19 -8.46 2.26
C ALA A 137 -11.24 -8.22 1.17
N LEU A 138 -12.33 -7.51 1.49
CA LEU A 138 -13.32 -7.09 0.50
C LEU A 138 -12.72 -6.10 -0.50
N LEU A 139 -12.06 -5.06 0.01
CA LEU A 139 -11.47 -3.99 -0.82
C LEU A 139 -10.42 -4.52 -1.78
N ASP A 140 -9.56 -5.44 -1.33
CA ASP A 140 -8.47 -6.00 -2.15
C ASP A 140 -8.94 -6.77 -3.39
N ARG A 141 -10.22 -7.16 -3.43
CA ARG A 141 -10.78 -8.06 -4.46
C ARG A 141 -11.87 -7.42 -5.33
N VAL A 142 -12.40 -6.27 -4.93
CA VAL A 142 -13.38 -5.53 -5.72
C VAL A 142 -12.63 -4.52 -6.60
N ASP A 143 -12.90 -4.56 -7.91
CA ASP A 143 -12.34 -3.65 -8.90
C ASP A 143 -13.34 -2.58 -9.38
N ASN A 144 -14.62 -2.68 -9.00
CA ASN A 144 -15.65 -1.72 -9.40
C ASN A 144 -15.54 -0.39 -8.62
N GLN A 145 -15.45 0.73 -9.34
CA GLN A 145 -15.32 2.08 -8.79
C GLN A 145 -16.53 2.52 -7.94
N GLU A 146 -17.74 2.07 -8.29
CA GLU A 146 -18.99 2.42 -7.58
C GLU A 146 -19.01 1.95 -6.12
N MET A 147 -18.15 0.98 -5.79
CA MET A 147 -17.94 0.52 -4.42
C MET A 147 -17.48 1.67 -3.51
N PHE A 148 -16.78 2.66 -4.06
CA PHE A 148 -16.31 3.85 -3.34
C PHE A 148 -17.43 4.55 -2.54
N HIS A 149 -18.62 4.70 -3.14
CA HIS A 149 -19.75 5.39 -2.51
C HIS A 149 -20.25 4.70 -1.23
N HIS A 150 -20.07 3.38 -1.16
CA HIS A 150 -20.49 2.55 -0.04
C HIS A 150 -19.41 2.52 1.06
N VAL A 151 -18.14 2.46 0.67
CA VAL A 151 -17.02 2.30 1.60
C VAL A 151 -16.54 3.60 2.24
N ARG A 152 -16.85 4.78 1.66
CA ARG A 152 -16.35 6.06 2.19
C ARG A 152 -16.76 6.34 3.64
N TYR A 153 -17.99 5.98 4.01
CA TYR A 153 -18.53 6.27 5.35
C TYR A 153 -17.88 5.40 6.43
N ILE A 154 -17.70 4.10 6.14
CA ILE A 154 -17.01 3.21 7.07
C ILE A 154 -15.54 3.61 7.24
N VAL A 155 -14.89 4.17 6.21
CA VAL A 155 -13.54 4.71 6.33
C VAL A 155 -13.48 5.86 7.32
N GLU A 156 -14.42 6.80 7.27
CA GLU A 156 -14.51 7.91 8.23
C GLU A 156 -14.73 7.41 9.67
N ASP A 157 -15.64 6.46 9.87
CA ASP A 157 -15.90 5.83 11.17
C ASP A 157 -14.65 5.11 11.71
N LEU A 158 -13.95 4.35 10.87
CA LEU A 158 -12.73 3.64 11.25
C LEU A 158 -11.58 4.60 11.56
N LEU A 159 -11.44 5.71 10.82
CA LEU A 159 -10.47 6.76 11.11
C LEU A 159 -10.78 7.46 12.45
N GLN A 160 -12.05 7.69 12.78
CA GLN A 160 -12.43 8.22 14.09
C GLN A 160 -12.18 7.20 15.20
N ALA A 161 -12.31 5.91 14.91
CA ALA A 161 -12.01 4.85 15.85
C ALA A 161 -10.50 4.71 16.14
N LEU A 162 -9.63 5.16 15.23
CA LEU A 162 -8.17 5.17 15.37
C LEU A 162 -7.70 6.01 16.56
N ASP A 163 -8.44 7.05 16.91
CA ASP A 163 -8.15 7.92 18.06
C ASP A 163 -8.39 7.20 19.41
N ARG A 164 -9.00 6.01 19.41
CA ARG A 164 -9.29 5.25 20.63
C ARG A 164 -8.16 4.23 20.89
N HIS A 165 -7.55 4.29 22.07
CA HIS A 165 -6.23 3.76 22.44
C HIS A 165 -5.99 2.22 22.42
N MET A 166 -6.70 1.43 21.62
CA MET A 166 -6.46 -0.03 21.52
C MET A 166 -5.46 -0.36 20.41
N GLN A 167 -4.27 -0.85 20.77
CA GLN A 167 -3.16 -1.07 19.83
C GLN A 167 -3.47 -2.14 18.77
N GLU A 168 -4.03 -3.28 19.17
CA GLU A 168 -4.35 -4.38 18.24
C GLU A 168 -5.39 -3.91 17.22
N TYR A 169 -6.46 -3.27 17.69
CA TYR A 169 -7.50 -2.71 16.84
C TYR A 169 -6.97 -1.61 15.91
N CYS A 170 -6.05 -0.76 16.39
CA CYS A 170 -5.34 0.24 15.56
C CYS A 170 -4.58 -0.42 14.40
N ILE A 171 -3.88 -1.54 14.64
CA ILE A 171 -3.21 -2.30 13.57
C ILE A 171 -4.22 -2.80 12.53
N LEU A 172 -5.38 -3.28 12.96
CA LEU A 172 -6.43 -3.75 12.06
C LEU A 172 -7.03 -2.61 11.22
N ILE A 173 -7.31 -1.46 11.84
CA ILE A 173 -7.74 -0.26 11.12
C ILE A 173 -6.67 0.17 10.10
N LEU A 174 -5.40 0.23 10.49
CA LEU A 174 -4.34 0.65 9.57
C LEU A 174 -4.18 -0.29 8.39
N ARG A 175 -4.36 -1.60 8.59
CA ARG A 175 -4.41 -2.57 7.48
C ARG A 175 -5.58 -2.28 6.54
N SER A 176 -6.74 -1.96 7.08
CA SER A 176 -7.92 -1.66 6.25
C SER A 176 -7.80 -0.32 5.51
N MET A 177 -7.17 0.69 6.12
CA MET A 177 -6.80 1.93 5.46
C MET A 177 -5.80 1.72 4.33
N LEU A 178 -4.83 0.81 4.51
CA LEU A 178 -3.87 0.44 3.47
C LEU A 178 -4.56 -0.16 2.24
N SER A 179 -5.47 -1.12 2.45
CA SER A 179 -6.28 -1.72 1.39
C SER A 179 -7.20 -0.69 0.73
N PHE A 180 -7.77 0.25 1.50
CA PHE A 180 -8.59 1.33 0.95
C PHE A 180 -7.80 2.26 0.02
N VAL A 181 -6.64 2.76 0.44
CA VAL A 181 -5.79 3.61 -0.41
C VAL A 181 -5.36 2.86 -1.68
N SER A 182 -5.03 1.58 -1.53
CA SER A 182 -4.67 0.71 -2.66
C SER A 182 -5.83 0.47 -3.62
N ALA A 183 -7.06 0.32 -3.10
CA ALA A 183 -8.28 0.16 -3.88
C ALA A 183 -8.63 1.44 -4.63
N VAL A 184 -8.59 2.61 -3.98
CA VAL A 184 -8.80 3.91 -4.64
C VAL A 184 -7.80 4.12 -5.79
N GLY A 185 -6.53 3.76 -5.60
CA GLY A 185 -5.53 3.82 -6.67
C GLY A 185 -5.73 2.81 -7.81
N ARG A 186 -6.46 1.71 -7.59
CA ARG A 186 -6.90 0.80 -8.66
C ARG A 186 -8.13 1.33 -9.38
N TRP A 187 -9.13 1.76 -8.63
CA TRP A 187 -10.40 2.28 -9.14
C TRP A 187 -10.18 3.55 -9.95
N PHE A 188 -9.41 4.51 -9.45
CA PHE A 188 -9.29 5.85 -10.05
C PHE A 188 -7.89 6.10 -10.64
N SER A 189 -7.33 5.12 -11.35
CA SER A 189 -5.96 5.18 -11.91
C SER A 189 -5.75 6.27 -12.97
N GLU A 190 -6.82 6.68 -13.66
CA GLU A 190 -6.81 7.67 -14.75
C GLU A 190 -7.38 9.04 -14.34
N LEU A 191 -7.67 9.25 -13.06
CA LEU A 191 -8.31 10.49 -12.59
C LEU A 191 -7.38 11.68 -12.83
N LYS A 192 -7.80 12.62 -13.68
CA LYS A 192 -7.11 13.88 -13.93
C LYS A 192 -7.90 15.04 -13.31
N PRO A 193 -7.25 16.17 -12.98
CA PRO A 193 -7.96 17.42 -12.75
C PRO A 193 -8.91 17.68 -13.91
N LEU A 194 -10.11 18.15 -13.60
CA LEU A 194 -11.00 18.68 -14.62
C LEU A 194 -10.24 19.81 -15.30
N GLU A 195 -9.99 19.68 -16.61
CA GLU A 195 -9.41 20.76 -17.40
C GLU A 195 -10.28 22.00 -17.18
N GLU A 196 -9.68 23.06 -16.65
CA GLU A 196 -10.27 24.39 -16.69
C GLU A 196 -10.52 24.66 -18.17
N LYS A 197 -11.78 24.71 -18.60
CA LYS A 197 -12.09 25.33 -19.89
C LYS A 197 -11.49 26.73 -19.77
N GLU A 198 -10.49 27.03 -20.57
CA GLU A 198 -10.07 28.42 -20.76
C GLU A 198 -11.36 29.22 -20.99
N PRO A 199 -11.59 30.33 -20.28
CA PRO A 199 -12.75 31.15 -20.57
C PRO A 199 -12.68 31.45 -22.06
N GLU A 200 -13.72 31.04 -22.80
CA GLU A 200 -13.95 31.61 -24.12
C GLU A 200 -13.81 33.11 -23.91
N LYS A 201 -12.85 33.72 -24.60
CA LYS A 201 -12.71 35.17 -24.63
C LYS A 201 -13.99 35.71 -25.26
N ASP A 202 -15.00 35.93 -24.43
CA ASP A 202 -16.12 36.75 -24.79
C ASP A 202 -15.64 38.19 -24.61
N ASP A 203 -15.40 38.81 -25.74
CA ASP A 203 -14.81 40.12 -25.87
C ASP A 203 -15.81 41.16 -25.33
N GLY A 204 -15.74 41.50 -24.04
CA GLY A 204 -16.14 42.83 -23.59
C GLY A 204 -17.10 43.01 -22.41
N GLU A 205 -17.13 42.14 -21.41
CA GLU A 205 -17.69 42.53 -20.10
C GLU A 205 -16.60 42.53 -19.01
N LEU A 206 -16.36 43.70 -18.43
CA LEU A 206 -15.54 43.89 -17.23
C LEU A 206 -16.15 43.06 -16.09
N LEU A 207 -15.55 41.92 -15.79
CA LEU A 207 -15.89 41.10 -14.62
C LEU A 207 -15.80 41.98 -13.36
N THR A 208 -16.88 42.01 -12.59
CA THR A 208 -16.94 42.72 -11.31
C THR A 208 -15.94 42.08 -10.34
N GLU A 209 -15.30 42.86 -9.46
CA GLU A 209 -14.28 42.37 -8.50
C GLU A 209 -14.76 41.15 -7.68
N GLU A 210 -16.06 41.04 -7.42
CA GLU A 210 -16.68 39.89 -6.74
C GLU A 210 -16.66 38.59 -7.57
N GLN A 211 -16.75 38.67 -8.89
CA GLN A 211 -16.66 37.51 -9.79
C GLN A 211 -15.20 37.04 -9.96
N ALA A 212 -14.24 37.98 -9.96
CA ALA A 212 -12.81 37.69 -9.94
C ALA A 212 -12.35 37.03 -8.62
N ILE A 213 -13.01 37.35 -7.49
CA ILE A 213 -12.72 36.71 -6.19
C ILE A 213 -13.30 35.28 -6.11
N VAL A 214 -14.40 35.00 -6.80
CA VAL A 214 -15.00 33.65 -6.87
C VAL A 214 -14.21 32.73 -7.81
N GLU A 215 -13.62 33.24 -8.89
CA GLU A 215 -12.77 32.47 -9.83
C GLU A 215 -11.44 31.98 -9.23
N VAL A 216 -10.96 32.56 -8.12
CA VAL A 216 -9.74 32.11 -7.43
C VAL A 216 -9.98 30.88 -6.53
N GLN A 217 -11.24 30.52 -6.26
CA GLN A 217 -11.56 29.28 -5.55
C GLN A 217 -11.48 28.09 -6.51
N LYS A 218 -10.25 27.58 -6.72
CA LYS A 218 -10.00 26.31 -7.40
C LYS A 218 -11.00 25.26 -6.92
N LYS A 219 -11.67 24.57 -7.85
CA LYS A 219 -12.65 23.53 -7.51
C LYS A 219 -12.00 22.50 -6.58
N PRO A 220 -12.69 22.08 -5.50
CA PRO A 220 -12.14 21.10 -4.58
C PRO A 220 -11.81 19.79 -5.34
N PRO A 221 -10.75 19.08 -4.92
CA PRO A 221 -10.38 17.82 -5.56
C PRO A 221 -11.54 16.81 -5.47
N PRO A 222 -11.61 15.85 -6.41
CA PRO A 222 -12.65 14.83 -6.39
C PRO A 222 -12.68 14.06 -5.06
N LEU A 223 -13.88 13.64 -4.63
CA LEU A 223 -14.07 12.96 -3.33
C LEU A 223 -13.10 11.79 -3.05
N PRO A 224 -12.75 10.90 -4.01
CA PRO A 224 -11.77 9.84 -3.77
C PRO A 224 -10.38 10.36 -3.37
N ILE A 225 -9.98 11.51 -3.93
CA ILE A 225 -8.72 12.19 -3.64
C ILE A 225 -8.75 12.76 -2.22
N THR A 226 -9.83 13.45 -1.86
CA THR A 226 -10.03 14.00 -0.51
C THR A 226 -10.07 12.90 0.56
N SER A 227 -10.71 11.77 0.28
CA SER A 227 -10.73 10.63 1.21
C SER A 227 -9.33 10.07 1.45
N VAL A 228 -8.50 9.95 0.41
CA VAL A 228 -7.10 9.51 0.56
C VAL A 228 -6.25 10.55 1.30
N GLU A 229 -6.41 11.83 1.01
CA GLU A 229 -5.74 12.90 1.78
C GLU A 229 -6.09 12.83 3.26
N ASN A 230 -7.36 12.60 3.59
CA ASN A 230 -7.81 12.46 4.97
C ASN A 230 -7.15 11.25 5.65
N VAL A 231 -7.10 10.09 4.99
CA VAL A 231 -6.39 8.90 5.50
C VAL A 231 -4.91 9.21 5.74
N LEU A 232 -4.22 9.85 4.79
CA LEU A 232 -2.80 10.20 4.94
C LEU A 232 -2.59 11.18 6.10
N LEU A 233 -3.43 12.22 6.21
CA LEU A 233 -3.38 13.19 7.29
C LEU A 233 -3.59 12.52 8.66
N ARG A 234 -4.65 11.72 8.79
CA ARG A 234 -5.07 11.12 10.07
C ARG A 234 -4.13 10.01 10.52
N THR A 235 -3.39 9.37 9.63
CA THR A 235 -2.45 8.29 10.00
C THR A 235 -1.03 8.80 10.26
N THR A 236 -0.64 9.96 9.76
CA THR A 236 0.77 10.46 9.82
C THR A 236 1.32 10.58 11.24
N HIS A 237 0.51 11.05 12.20
CA HIS A 237 0.95 11.21 13.59
C HIS A 237 1.37 9.89 14.26
N LEU A 238 0.87 8.75 13.75
CA LEU A 238 1.20 7.42 14.26
C LEU A 238 2.60 6.94 13.86
N LEU A 239 3.32 7.66 13.00
CA LEU A 239 4.76 7.44 12.76
C LEU A 239 5.59 7.63 14.04
N SER A 240 5.10 8.42 14.99
CA SER A 240 5.74 8.63 16.29
C SER A 240 5.39 7.56 17.33
N SER A 241 4.63 6.53 16.95
CA SER A 241 4.26 5.45 17.87
C SER A 241 5.47 4.59 18.27
N SER A 242 5.46 4.10 19.51
CA SER A 242 6.47 3.15 20.01
C SER A 242 6.39 1.78 19.33
N HIS A 243 5.24 1.45 18.74
CA HIS A 243 4.98 0.14 18.16
C HIS A 243 5.47 0.06 16.71
N LEU A 244 6.47 -0.79 16.49
CA LEU A 244 7.02 -1.09 15.15
C LEU A 244 5.93 -1.46 14.12
N PRO A 245 4.93 -2.34 14.40
CA PRO A 245 3.87 -2.65 13.44
C PRO A 245 3.10 -1.43 12.93
N ILE A 246 2.80 -0.49 13.82
CA ILE A 246 2.06 0.73 13.50
C ILE A 246 2.92 1.63 12.61
N ARG A 247 4.17 1.91 12.99
CA ARG A 247 5.11 2.70 12.17
C ARG A 247 5.26 2.13 10.76
N ILE A 248 5.45 0.81 10.64
CA ILE A 248 5.61 0.14 9.35
C ILE A 248 4.33 0.24 8.51
N LEU A 249 3.15 0.02 9.11
CA LEU A 249 1.88 0.14 8.39
C LEU A 249 1.63 1.57 7.92
N VAL A 250 1.92 2.58 8.74
CA VAL A 250 1.75 3.99 8.35
C VAL A 250 2.71 4.36 7.22
N LEU A 251 3.97 3.94 7.27
CA LEU A 251 4.92 4.11 6.16
C LEU A 251 4.44 3.39 4.90
N LYS A 252 3.83 2.21 5.03
CA LYS A 252 3.19 1.52 3.91
C LYS A 252 1.97 2.27 3.39
N ILE A 253 1.14 2.89 4.22
CA ILE A 253 0.01 3.72 3.76
C ILE A 253 0.54 4.93 2.98
N LEU A 254 1.56 5.61 3.51
CA LEU A 254 2.25 6.70 2.82
C LEU A 254 2.88 6.25 1.50
N ARG A 255 3.32 4.99 1.41
CA ARG A 255 3.91 4.41 0.20
C ARG A 255 2.87 3.95 -0.82
N GLU A 256 1.94 3.08 -0.40
CA GLU A 256 0.85 2.43 -1.17
C GLU A 256 -0.25 3.40 -1.62
N GLY A 257 -0.14 4.67 -1.22
CA GLY A 257 -0.53 5.79 -2.07
C GLY A 257 -0.13 5.58 -3.53
N GLY A 258 0.89 4.77 -3.83
CA GLY A 258 1.03 3.99 -5.05
C GLY A 258 1.99 2.79 -5.00
N LEU A 259 1.50 1.59 -5.35
CA LEU A 259 2.30 0.49 -5.92
C LEU A 259 1.44 -0.61 -6.56
N PRO A 260 1.91 -1.24 -7.65
CA PRO A 260 1.55 -2.62 -7.96
C PRO A 260 2.77 -3.52 -7.81
N ILE A 261 2.56 -4.65 -7.12
CA ILE A 261 3.38 -5.85 -7.22
C ILE A 261 2.92 -6.57 -8.49
N SER A 262 3.37 -6.12 -9.67
CA SER A 262 3.51 -6.92 -10.89
C SER A 262 3.90 -6.00 -12.06
N SER A 263 4.78 -6.52 -12.91
CA SER A 263 5.41 -5.87 -14.06
C SER A 263 4.42 -5.34 -15.09
N ILE A 264 4.81 -4.21 -15.72
CA ILE A 264 4.23 -3.54 -16.90
C ILE A 264 3.09 -2.55 -16.57
N GLY A 265 3.49 -1.34 -16.17
CA GLY A 265 2.59 -0.20 -15.90
C GLY A 265 3.19 0.80 -14.89
N PHE A 266 4.47 1.13 -15.03
CA PHE A 266 5.34 1.57 -13.92
C PHE A 266 5.35 3.06 -13.57
N LEU A 267 4.41 3.90 -14.04
CA LEU A 267 4.55 5.36 -13.90
C LEU A 267 3.41 6.10 -13.19
N SER A 268 2.24 5.50 -12.93
CA SER A 268 1.01 6.28 -12.70
C SER A 268 0.27 6.09 -11.37
N LYS A 269 0.82 5.37 -10.38
CA LYS A 269 -0.02 4.88 -9.28
C LYS A 269 -0.06 5.72 -8.01
N TRP A 270 0.49 6.95 -7.97
CA TRP A 270 0.21 7.80 -6.82
C TRP A 270 -1.17 8.44 -6.96
N VAL A 271 -2.12 8.16 -6.06
CA VAL A 271 -3.51 8.66 -6.15
C VAL A 271 -3.54 10.19 -6.34
N LEU A 272 -2.61 10.90 -5.70
CA LEU A 272 -2.51 12.36 -5.77
C LEU A 272 -1.62 12.88 -6.92
N ARG A 273 -1.08 12.02 -7.80
CA ARG A 273 -0.05 12.40 -8.79
C ARG A 273 -0.49 13.52 -9.74
N ASN A 274 -1.78 13.55 -10.08
CA ASN A 274 -2.30 14.54 -11.01
C ASN A 274 -2.83 15.80 -10.30
N PHE A 275 -2.78 15.86 -8.95
CA PHE A 275 -3.35 16.94 -8.14
C PHE A 275 -2.26 17.63 -7.32
N ASP A 276 -1.47 18.50 -7.95
CA ASP A 276 -0.32 19.16 -7.32
C ASP A 276 -0.70 19.99 -6.08
N ASP A 277 -1.85 20.66 -6.10
CA ASP A 277 -2.36 21.46 -4.97
C ASP A 277 -2.61 20.63 -3.70
N SER A 278 -2.92 19.34 -3.86
CA SER A 278 -3.13 18.37 -2.78
C SER A 278 -1.83 17.63 -2.42
N LEU A 279 -1.04 17.31 -3.44
CA LEU A 279 0.19 16.53 -3.32
C LEU A 279 1.29 17.29 -2.57
N LEU A 280 1.59 18.53 -2.97
CA LEU A 280 2.76 19.26 -2.44
C LEU A 280 2.62 19.60 -0.95
N PRO A 281 1.46 20.08 -0.44
CA PRO A 281 1.28 20.29 0.99
C PRO A 281 1.39 18.98 1.78
N THR A 282 0.88 17.88 1.22
CA THR A 282 0.97 16.55 1.83
C THR A 282 2.43 16.09 1.94
N ILE A 283 3.26 16.29 0.91
CA ILE A 283 4.70 16.00 0.96
C ILE A 283 5.37 16.83 2.05
N TYR A 284 5.12 18.14 2.10
CA TYR A 284 5.74 19.02 3.10
C TYR A 284 5.40 18.62 4.53
N ARG A 285 4.12 18.37 4.81
CA ARG A 285 3.66 17.96 6.14
C ARG A 285 4.28 16.63 6.57
N ASN A 286 4.32 15.65 5.66
CA ASN A 286 4.78 14.31 5.98
C ASN A 286 6.31 14.23 6.07
N TRP A 287 7.03 15.12 5.38
CA TRP A 287 8.49 15.14 5.37
C TRP A 287 9.10 15.31 6.75
N GLU A 288 8.60 16.26 7.55
CA GLU A 288 9.17 16.58 8.87
C GLU A 288 9.09 15.36 9.80
N VAL A 289 8.00 14.60 9.76
CA VAL A 289 7.87 13.38 10.56
C VAL A 289 8.73 12.26 10.00
N LEU A 290 8.81 12.14 8.66
CA LEU A 290 9.57 11.11 7.96
C LEU A 290 11.08 11.22 8.19
N ILE A 291 11.65 12.43 8.17
CA ILE A 291 13.11 12.62 8.30
C ILE A 291 13.62 12.12 9.65
N HIS A 292 12.83 12.27 10.72
CA HIS A 292 13.18 11.75 12.04
C HIS A 292 13.26 10.21 12.05
N ARG A 293 12.49 9.52 11.22
CA ARG A 293 12.44 8.04 11.17
C ARG A 293 13.66 7.42 10.48
N PHE A 294 14.41 8.18 9.67
CA PHE A 294 15.66 7.70 9.07
C PHE A 294 16.77 7.44 10.10
N ASN A 295 16.61 7.93 11.32
CA ASN A 295 17.55 7.72 12.43
C ASN A 295 17.07 6.67 13.45
N ASP A 296 15.95 5.98 13.19
CA ASP A 296 15.41 4.95 14.10
C ASP A 296 16.37 3.77 14.28
N GLN A 297 16.32 3.10 15.43
CA GLN A 297 17.18 1.94 15.68
C GLN A 297 16.81 0.76 14.78
N GLU A 298 15.52 0.62 14.46
CA GLU A 298 15.00 -0.43 13.60
C GLU A 298 15.27 -0.10 12.11
N LEU A 299 16.10 -0.91 11.47
CA LEU A 299 16.45 -0.72 10.06
C LEU A 299 15.27 -1.00 9.12
N GLU A 300 14.28 -1.77 9.56
CA GLU A 300 13.04 -2.02 8.84
C GLU A 300 12.25 -0.72 8.61
N VAL A 301 12.24 0.18 9.60
CA VAL A 301 11.60 1.49 9.49
C VAL A 301 12.35 2.34 8.49
N ARG A 302 13.69 2.37 8.57
CA ARG A 302 14.52 3.11 7.60
C ARG A 302 14.33 2.60 6.18
N GLN A 303 14.22 1.28 5.99
CA GLN A 303 13.94 0.68 4.69
C GLN A 303 12.62 1.17 4.10
N GLU A 304 11.53 1.16 4.88
CA GLU A 304 10.26 1.68 4.39
C GLU A 304 10.32 3.20 4.14
N CYS A 305 11.08 3.97 4.92
CA CYS A 305 11.30 5.40 4.66
C CYS A 305 11.99 5.65 3.32
N VAL A 306 13.03 4.87 2.96
CA VAL A 306 13.68 4.96 1.64
C VAL A 306 12.67 4.73 0.52
N LYS A 307 11.79 3.74 0.67
CA LYS A 307 10.76 3.43 -0.33
C LYS A 307 9.74 4.56 -0.48
N VAL A 308 9.32 5.18 0.63
CA VAL A 308 8.45 6.37 0.62
C VAL A 308 9.12 7.53 -0.12
N VAL A 309 10.39 7.84 0.19
CA VAL A 309 11.13 8.93 -0.47
C VAL A 309 11.31 8.65 -1.97
N ALA A 310 11.67 7.43 -2.34
CA ALA A 310 11.77 7.04 -3.75
C ALA A 310 10.46 7.29 -4.50
N GLN A 311 9.32 7.01 -3.86
CA GLN A 311 8.02 7.28 -4.44
C GLN A 311 7.69 8.78 -4.50
N MET A 312 8.00 9.56 -3.44
CA MET A 312 7.82 11.02 -3.45
C MET A 312 8.60 11.68 -4.60
N VAL A 313 9.83 11.24 -4.85
CA VAL A 313 10.67 11.77 -5.94
C VAL A 313 10.09 11.47 -7.31
N LYS A 314 9.54 10.27 -7.52
CA LYS A 314 8.92 9.90 -8.81
C LYS A 314 7.77 10.83 -9.19
N VAL A 315 7.05 11.36 -8.20
CA VAL A 315 5.89 12.23 -8.41
C VAL A 315 6.30 13.70 -8.45
N SER A 316 7.04 14.16 -7.44
CA SER A 316 7.36 15.58 -7.24
C SER A 316 8.68 16.05 -7.87
N LYS A 317 9.51 15.12 -8.36
CA LYS A 317 10.77 15.38 -9.06
C LYS A 317 11.68 16.37 -8.31
N THR A 318 11.98 17.50 -8.93
CA THR A 318 12.94 18.52 -8.44
C THR A 318 12.44 19.25 -7.18
N PHE A 319 11.16 19.20 -6.87
CA PHE A 319 10.57 19.89 -5.72
C PHE A 319 11.21 19.47 -4.38
N VAL A 320 11.56 18.19 -4.25
CA VAL A 320 12.16 17.62 -3.03
C VAL A 320 13.69 17.67 -3.03
N TYR A 321 14.32 18.30 -4.04
CA TYR A 321 15.78 18.35 -4.21
C TYR A 321 16.51 18.84 -2.96
N ARG A 322 16.15 20.04 -2.44
CA ARG A 322 16.83 20.62 -1.26
C ARG A 322 16.70 19.74 -0.02
N ARG A 323 15.54 19.11 0.15
CA ARG A 323 15.24 18.23 1.28
C ARG A 323 16.09 16.96 1.23
N ILE A 324 16.17 16.33 0.06
CA ILE A 324 16.99 15.13 -0.13
C ILE A 324 18.48 15.46 0.01
N ARG A 325 18.94 16.51 -0.65
CA ARG A 325 20.35 16.88 -0.69
C ARG A 325 20.90 17.33 0.65
N TYR A 326 20.17 18.16 1.39
CA TYR A 326 20.68 18.81 2.60
C TYR A 326 20.19 18.19 3.90
N GLN A 327 19.01 17.58 3.92
CA GLN A 327 18.45 17.02 5.16
C GLN A 327 18.61 15.50 5.23
N LEU A 328 18.34 14.78 4.13
CA LEU A 328 18.36 13.32 4.12
C LEU A 328 19.76 12.72 3.87
N TRP A 329 20.39 13.14 2.78
CA TRP A 329 21.63 12.54 2.28
C TRP A 329 22.76 12.51 3.30
N PRO A 330 23.05 13.57 4.09
CA PRO A 330 24.18 13.55 5.03
C PRO A 330 24.10 12.43 6.08
N SER A 331 22.90 12.11 6.56
CA SER A 331 22.70 11.01 7.53
C SER A 331 22.97 9.65 6.88
N ILE A 332 22.44 9.45 5.68
CA ILE A 332 22.60 8.19 4.93
C ILE A 332 24.04 8.00 4.49
N GLU A 333 24.70 9.04 3.98
CA GLU A 333 26.10 9.02 3.60
C GLU A 333 26.99 8.60 4.77
N LYS A 334 26.82 9.24 5.93
CA LYS A 334 27.59 8.90 7.14
C LYS A 334 27.39 7.43 7.54
N TRP A 335 26.15 6.96 7.50
CA TRP A 335 25.84 5.57 7.83
C TRP A 335 26.44 4.58 6.81
N MET A 336 26.25 4.81 5.51
CA MET A 336 26.77 3.97 4.43
C MET A 336 28.29 3.86 4.47
N ARG A 337 29.00 4.99 4.66
CA ARG A 337 30.46 4.99 4.81
C ARG A 337 30.90 4.13 5.99
N SER A 338 30.20 4.21 7.13
CA SER A 338 30.51 3.41 8.32
C SER A 338 30.29 1.90 8.14
N GLN A 339 29.40 1.50 7.23
CA GLN A 339 29.06 0.09 7.00
C GLN A 339 29.75 -0.53 5.78
N SER A 340 30.42 0.27 4.95
CA SER A 340 31.02 -0.17 3.67
C SER A 340 32.00 -1.34 3.80
N THR A 341 32.81 -1.37 4.87
CA THR A 341 33.84 -2.39 5.13
C THR A 341 33.34 -3.54 6.00
N ARG A 342 32.12 -3.46 6.53
CA ARG A 342 31.59 -4.45 7.47
C ARG A 342 31.02 -5.65 6.73
N ASN A 343 31.45 -6.85 7.11
CA ASN A 343 30.83 -8.07 6.63
C ASN A 343 29.45 -8.24 7.26
N CYS A 344 28.42 -8.36 6.43
CA CYS A 344 27.04 -8.55 6.85
C CYS A 344 26.46 -9.78 6.16
N SER A 345 25.78 -10.64 6.91
CA SER A 345 25.05 -11.78 6.33
C SER A 345 23.91 -11.28 5.43
N PRO A 346 23.63 -11.95 4.29
CA PRO A 346 22.52 -11.61 3.39
C PRO A 346 21.14 -11.56 4.06
N VAL A 347 20.98 -12.28 5.18
CA VAL A 347 19.72 -12.33 5.94
C VAL A 347 19.55 -11.11 6.86
N SER A 348 20.65 -10.43 7.20
CA SER A 348 20.66 -9.31 8.15
C SER A 348 19.89 -8.09 7.64
N SER A 349 19.25 -7.37 8.55
CA SER A 349 18.56 -6.11 8.24
C SER A 349 19.53 -5.02 7.75
N THR A 350 20.79 -5.04 8.22
CA THR A 350 21.88 -4.18 7.73
C THR A 350 22.16 -4.41 6.25
N TYR A 351 22.36 -5.66 5.84
CA TYR A 351 22.59 -5.99 4.44
C TYR A 351 21.41 -5.56 3.56
N LYS A 352 20.18 -5.86 3.99
CA LYS A 352 18.95 -5.49 3.25
C LYS A 352 18.82 -3.98 3.08
N TYR A 353 19.13 -3.21 4.13
CA TYR A 353 19.10 -1.74 4.06
C TYR A 353 20.21 -1.18 3.16
N GLN A 354 21.45 -1.70 3.25
CA GLN A 354 22.54 -1.31 2.34
C GLN A 354 22.16 -1.56 0.88
N LEU A 355 21.68 -2.77 0.57
CA LEU A 355 21.27 -3.14 -0.79
C LEU A 355 20.18 -2.20 -1.31
N LEU A 356 19.13 -1.97 -0.52
CA LEU A 356 18.03 -1.07 -0.88
C LEU A 356 18.51 0.35 -1.17
N VAL A 357 19.44 0.88 -0.37
CA VAL A 357 20.02 2.22 -0.59
C VAL A 357 20.81 2.25 -1.90
N LEU A 358 21.66 1.25 -2.17
CA LEU A 358 22.44 1.19 -3.41
C LEU A 358 21.55 1.08 -4.65
N GLU A 359 20.47 0.31 -4.58
CA GLU A 359 19.52 0.14 -5.69
C GLU A 359 18.65 1.38 -5.92
N SER A 360 18.20 2.04 -4.84
CA SER A 360 17.21 3.12 -4.93
C SER A 360 17.81 4.51 -5.13
N PHE A 361 19.02 4.76 -4.64
CA PHE A 361 19.56 6.14 -4.62
C PHE A 361 19.94 6.65 -6.01
N ALA A 362 20.30 5.77 -6.96
CA ALA A 362 20.47 6.20 -8.34
C ALA A 362 19.16 6.78 -8.91
N ASP A 363 18.03 6.09 -8.71
CA ASP A 363 16.71 6.56 -9.15
C ASP A 363 16.29 7.85 -8.45
N ILE A 364 16.53 7.95 -7.15
CA ILE A 364 16.22 9.16 -6.36
C ILE A 364 16.99 10.37 -6.90
N TRP A 365 18.29 10.22 -7.12
CA TRP A 365 19.15 11.32 -7.54
C TRP A 365 18.91 11.77 -8.98
N ILE A 366 18.62 10.82 -9.87
CA ILE A 366 18.18 11.11 -11.24
C ILE A 366 16.80 11.80 -11.21
N GLY A 367 15.87 11.31 -10.39
CA GLY A 367 14.50 11.84 -10.33
C GLY A 367 14.41 13.27 -9.77
N ILE A 368 15.32 13.68 -8.89
CA ILE A 368 15.41 15.07 -8.42
C ILE A 368 16.22 15.98 -9.35
N ASP A 369 16.69 15.46 -10.49
CA ASP A 369 17.46 16.19 -11.48
C ASP A 369 18.75 16.81 -10.88
N ALA A 370 19.46 16.05 -10.05
CA ALA A 370 20.56 16.58 -9.24
C ALA A 370 21.70 17.21 -10.04
N SER A 371 22.35 18.24 -9.50
CA SER A 371 23.51 18.89 -10.12
C SER A 371 24.69 17.91 -10.27
N PRO A 372 25.57 18.07 -11.28
CA PRO A 372 26.73 17.21 -11.46
C PRO A 372 27.64 17.14 -10.22
N ASP A 373 27.84 18.28 -9.55
CA ASP A 373 28.66 18.38 -8.35
C ASP A 373 28.05 17.57 -7.19
N ASP A 374 26.73 17.58 -7.06
CA ASP A 374 26.08 16.81 -6.01
C ASP A 374 26.07 15.31 -6.34
N VAL A 375 25.87 14.93 -7.62
CA VAL A 375 25.91 13.51 -8.05
C VAL A 375 27.26 12.88 -7.70
N GLU A 376 28.35 13.67 -7.75
CA GLU A 376 29.67 13.20 -7.36
C GLU A 376 29.76 12.77 -5.89
N LEU A 377 28.94 13.35 -5.00
CA LEU A 377 28.84 12.93 -3.59
C LEU A 377 28.32 11.50 -3.46
N LEU A 378 27.27 11.16 -4.22
CA LEU A 378 26.75 9.79 -4.29
C LEU A 378 27.76 8.85 -4.94
N LEU A 379 28.38 9.26 -6.05
CA LEU A 379 29.40 8.47 -6.73
C LEU A 379 30.59 8.15 -5.81
N ALA A 380 31.01 9.07 -4.95
CA ALA A 380 32.06 8.83 -3.98
C ALA A 380 31.73 7.67 -3.02
N VAL A 381 30.48 7.59 -2.53
CA VAL A 381 30.03 6.49 -1.67
C VAL A 381 29.92 5.18 -2.46
N LEU A 382 29.36 5.21 -3.68
CA LEU A 382 29.24 4.01 -4.51
C LEU A 382 30.61 3.41 -4.87
N ARG A 383 31.61 4.25 -5.14
CA ARG A 383 32.99 3.80 -5.41
C ARG A 383 33.63 3.13 -4.19
N LEU A 384 33.30 3.54 -2.97
CA LEU A 384 33.75 2.83 -1.76
C LEU A 384 33.17 1.41 -1.72
N TYR A 385 31.88 1.25 -2.01
CA TYR A 385 31.26 -0.08 -2.07
C TYR A 385 31.83 -0.94 -3.21
N CYS A 386 32.26 -0.34 -4.32
CA CYS A 386 32.93 -1.08 -5.39
C CYS A 386 34.31 -1.61 -4.97
N ARG A 387 35.05 -0.85 -4.14
CA ARG A 387 36.42 -1.18 -3.72
C ARG A 387 36.46 -2.08 -2.49
N ASP A 388 35.65 -1.75 -1.48
CA ASP A 388 35.82 -2.25 -0.12
C ASP A 388 34.77 -3.31 0.26
N SER A 389 33.70 -3.49 -0.54
CA SER A 389 32.65 -4.44 -0.20
C SER A 389 33.05 -5.88 -0.50
N ILE A 390 33.02 -6.72 0.54
CA ILE A 390 33.23 -8.17 0.46
C ILE A 390 32.05 -8.86 -0.26
N ASN A 391 30.85 -8.28 -0.15
CA ASN A 391 29.62 -8.85 -0.69
C ASN A 391 29.47 -8.56 -2.19
N THR A 392 29.51 -9.61 -3.00
CA THR A 392 29.41 -9.51 -4.48
C THR A 392 28.16 -8.79 -4.96
N GLN A 393 27.01 -9.05 -4.34
CA GLN A 393 25.73 -8.42 -4.70
C GLN A 393 25.70 -6.91 -4.39
N LEU A 394 26.28 -6.47 -3.26
CA LEU A 394 26.40 -5.04 -2.94
C LEU A 394 27.32 -4.35 -3.94
N ARG A 395 28.43 -5.01 -4.31
CA ARG A 395 29.37 -4.52 -5.33
C ARG A 395 28.70 -4.34 -6.69
N LEU A 396 28.01 -5.38 -7.18
CA LEU A 396 27.29 -5.35 -8.46
C LEU A 396 26.19 -4.28 -8.48
N SER A 397 25.46 -4.11 -7.38
CA SER A 397 24.42 -3.09 -7.27
C SER A 397 25.02 -1.68 -7.32
N ALA A 398 26.16 -1.46 -6.65
CA ALA A 398 26.88 -0.19 -6.73
C ALA A 398 27.42 0.10 -8.14
N GLU A 399 28.00 -0.89 -8.82
CA GLU A 399 28.48 -0.76 -10.20
C GLU A 399 27.34 -0.39 -11.15
N LYS A 400 26.18 -1.07 -11.03
CA LYS A 400 24.98 -0.76 -11.80
C LYS A 400 24.50 0.67 -11.54
N ALA A 401 24.46 1.10 -10.28
CA ALA A 401 24.07 2.46 -9.91
C ALA A 401 25.02 3.51 -10.51
N ILE A 402 26.34 3.27 -10.48
CA ILE A 402 27.34 4.14 -11.10
C ILE A 402 27.11 4.26 -12.61
N GLY A 403 26.86 3.13 -13.30
CA GLY A 403 26.60 3.13 -14.74
C GLY A 403 25.42 4.03 -15.12
N ARG A 404 24.32 3.93 -14.36
CA ARG A 404 23.12 4.77 -14.56
C ARG A 404 23.39 6.26 -14.33
N LEU A 405 24.11 6.60 -13.26
CA LEU A 405 24.45 7.99 -12.94
C LEU A 405 25.41 8.60 -13.96
N LYS A 406 26.35 7.82 -14.50
CA LYS A 406 27.24 8.28 -15.57
C LYS A 406 26.46 8.57 -16.85
N GLY A 407 25.57 7.67 -17.27
CA GLY A 407 24.69 7.91 -18.42
C GLY A 407 23.88 9.20 -18.26
N PHE A 408 23.30 9.42 -17.08
CA PHE A 408 22.59 10.66 -16.75
C PHE A 408 23.47 11.92 -16.83
N LEU A 409 24.74 11.85 -16.44
CA LEU A 409 25.67 12.97 -16.56
C LEU A 409 26.14 13.21 -18.01
N GLU A 410 26.23 12.15 -18.81
CA GLU A 410 26.59 12.23 -20.23
C GLU A 410 25.48 12.86 -21.07
N GLU A 411 24.20 12.57 -20.78
CA GLU A 411 23.03 13.19 -21.43
C GLU A 411 22.95 14.72 -21.21
N ARG A 412 23.68 15.25 -20.23
CA ARG A 412 23.69 16.67 -19.84
C ARG A 412 24.89 17.47 -20.36
N LYS A 413 25.87 16.80 -20.98
CA LYS A 413 26.99 17.44 -21.66
C LYS A 413 26.60 17.74 -23.10
#